data_AF-A0A7W0A6J1-F1
#
_entry.id   AF-A0A7W0A6J1-F1
#
_cell.length_a   1.000
_cell.length_b   1.000
_cell.length_c   1.000
_cell.angle_alpha   90.00
_cell.angle_beta   90.00
_cell.angle_gamma   90.00
#
_symmetry.space_group_name_H-M   'P 1'
#
loop_
_entity.id
_entity.type
_entity.pdbx_description
1 polymer ?
#
loop_
_entity_poly.entity_id
_entity_poly.type
_entity_poly.pdbx_seq_one_letter_code
_entity_poly.pdbx_strand_id
1 'polypeptide(L)' 'MNFALSDEQELLRESARGALSRFKTIEAAREGLEHPGALPDLWPLAVEAGWSGLLIGEQHGGAELGAFEALLVAEECG' A
#
# COMPACT_ATOMS: atom_id res chain seq x y z
N MET A 1 -25.57 4.23 -10.54
CA MET A 1 -24.43 4.41 -9.62
C MET A 1 -23.25 3.69 -10.23
N ASN A 2 -22.10 4.36 -10.39
CA ASN A 2 -20.89 3.74 -10.94
C ASN A 2 -19.91 3.51 -9.78
N PHE A 3 -19.47 2.27 -9.61
CA PHE A 3 -18.51 1.84 -8.57
C PHE A 3 -17.17 1.40 -9.18
N ALA A 4 -16.99 1.58 -10.49
CA ALA A 4 -15.70 1.33 -11.12
C ALA A 4 -14.67 2.34 -10.62
N LEU A 5 -13.43 1.86 -10.44
CA LEU A 5 -12.28 2.72 -10.18
C LEU A 5 -12.02 3.62 -11.40
N SER A 6 -11.46 4.79 -11.14
CA SER A 6 -10.84 5.60 -12.21
C SER A 6 -9.55 4.92 -12.71
N ASP A 7 -9.09 5.32 -13.89
CA ASP A 7 -7.81 4.81 -14.44
C ASP A 7 -6.63 5.12 -13.50
N GLU A 8 -6.64 6.27 -12.83
CA GLU A 8 -5.61 6.66 -11.85
C GLU A 8 -5.66 5.77 -10.59
N GLN A 9 -6.85 5.45 -10.11
CA GLN A 9 -7.05 4.55 -8.97
C GLN A 9 -6.63 3.11 -9.32
N GLU A 10 -6.93 2.65 -10.53
CA GLU A 10 -6.48 1.34 -11.01
C GLU A 10 -4.95 1.29 -11.11
N LEU A 11 -4.33 2.32 -11.68
CA LEU A 11 -2.87 2.42 -11.77
C LEU A 11 -2.20 2.44 -10.39
N LEU A 12 -2.77 3.18 -9.43
CA LEU A 12 -2.29 3.21 -8.05
C LEU A 12 -2.35 1.80 -7.42
N ARG A 13 -3.49 1.12 -7.58
CA ARG A 13 -3.69 -0.24 -7.07
C ARG A 13 -2.71 -1.23 -7.71
N GLU A 14 -2.55 -1.21 -9.02
CA GLU A 14 -1.61 -2.08 -9.74
C GLU A 14 -0.16 -1.82 -9.32
N SER A 15 0.22 -0.56 -9.10
CA SER A 15 1.54 -0.18 -8.63
C SER A 15 1.81 -0.69 -7.21
N ALA A 16 0.83 -0.55 -6.30
CA ALA A 16 0.93 -1.08 -4.95
C ALA A 16 1.04 -2.60 -4.93
N ARG A 17 0.18 -3.30 -5.70
CA ARG A 17 0.24 -4.75 -5.88
C ARG A 17 1.60 -5.19 -6.42
N GLY A 18 2.11 -4.52 -7.44
CA GLY A 18 3.40 -4.81 -8.05
C GLY A 18 4.56 -4.64 -7.07
N ALA A 19 4.55 -3.58 -6.26
CA ALA A 19 5.55 -3.34 -5.22
C ALA A 19 5.54 -4.46 -4.16
N LEU A 20 4.36 -4.87 -3.70
CA LEU A 20 4.17 -5.88 -2.66
C LEU A 20 4.36 -7.31 -3.15
N SER A 21 4.22 -7.57 -4.45
CA SER A 21 4.39 -8.92 -5.05
C SER A 21 5.75 -9.58 -4.77
N ARG A 22 6.74 -8.77 -4.39
CA ARG A 22 8.09 -9.23 -4.02
C ARG A 22 8.13 -9.88 -2.64
N PHE A 23 7.09 -9.68 -1.84
CA PHE A 23 6.96 -10.15 -0.47
C PHE A 23 5.88 -11.23 -0.42
N LYS A 24 6.17 -12.34 0.26
CA LYS A 24 5.21 -13.41 0.52
C LYS A 24 4.39 -13.07 1.77
N THR A 25 3.61 -11.99 1.70
CA THR A 25 2.95 -11.39 2.87
C THR A 25 1.96 -12.35 3.54
N ILE A 26 1.20 -13.13 2.77
CA ILE A 26 0.24 -14.10 3.30
C ILE A 26 0.96 -15.24 4.04
N GLU A 27 1.98 -15.84 3.42
CA GLU A 27 2.77 -16.90 4.04
C GLU A 27 3.51 -16.39 5.28
N ALA A 28 4.10 -15.20 5.20
CA ALA A 28 4.77 -14.57 6.32
C ALA A 28 3.81 -14.22 7.47
N ALA A 29 2.59 -13.75 7.15
CA ALA A 29 1.54 -13.53 8.15
C ALA A 29 1.12 -14.84 8.82
N ARG A 30 1.02 -15.93 8.06
CA ARG A 30 0.72 -17.25 8.60
C ARG A 30 1.82 -17.76 9.52
N GLU A 31 3.08 -17.62 9.13
CA GLU A 31 4.25 -18.01 9.93
C GLU A 31 4.40 -17.12 11.18
N GLY A 32 4.07 -15.84 11.05
CA GLY A 32 4.09 -14.82 12.10
C GLY A 32 3.23 -15.16 13.33
N LEU A 33 2.22 -16.03 13.19
CA LEU A 33 1.40 -16.51 14.30
C LEU A 33 2.22 -17.28 15.34
N GLU A 34 3.21 -18.06 14.89
CA GLU A 34 4.09 -18.87 15.74
C GLU A 34 5.47 -18.21 15.90
N HIS A 35 5.90 -17.45 14.89
CA HIS A 35 7.23 -16.85 14.81
C HIS A 35 7.11 -15.37 14.39
N PRO A 36 6.86 -14.44 15.34
CA PRO A 36 6.64 -13.02 15.01
C PRO A 36 7.76 -12.37 14.18
N GLY A 37 8.99 -12.88 14.28
CA GLY A 37 10.13 -12.42 13.47
C GLY A 37 10.09 -12.80 11.98
N ALA A 38 9.12 -13.61 11.54
CA ALA A 38 8.91 -13.98 10.14
C ALA A 38 8.20 -12.88 9.34
N LEU A 39 7.60 -11.89 10.00
CA LEU A 39 6.93 -10.77 9.33
C LEU A 39 7.96 -9.89 8.62
N PRO A 40 7.78 -9.58 7.32
CA PRO A 40 8.67 -8.68 6.60
C PRO A 40 8.52 -7.25 7.14
N ASP A 41 9.63 -6.52 7.19
CA ASP A 41 9.58 -5.08 7.38
C ASP A 41 9.20 -4.41 6.05
N LEU A 42 7.95 -3.98 5.94
CA LEU A 42 7.43 -3.28 4.76
C LEU A 42 7.62 -1.75 4.85
N TRP A 43 8.08 -1.22 5.98
CA TRP A 43 8.21 0.23 6.14
C TRP A 43 9.18 0.88 5.15
N PRO A 44 10.38 0.31 4.87
CA PRO A 44 11.28 0.86 3.85
C PRO A 44 10.63 0.95 2.47
N LEU A 45 9.85 -0.07 2.07
CA LEU A 45 9.11 -0.06 0.81
C LEU A 45 8.07 1.06 0.79
N ALA A 46 7.30 1.22 1.87
CA ALA A 46 6.27 2.25 1.97
C ALA A 46 6.87 3.66 1.86
N VAL A 47 8.05 3.89 2.45
CA VAL A 47 8.78 5.16 2.34
C VAL A 47 9.29 5.38 0.91
N GLU A 48 9.91 4.37 0.29
CA GLU A 48 10.40 4.45 -1.09
C GLU A 48 9.27 4.72 -2.10
N ALA A 49 8.11 4.09 -1.90
CA ALA A 49 6.92 4.25 -2.72
C ALA A 49 6.12 5.54 -2.42
N GLY A 50 6.54 6.34 -1.43
CA GLY A 50 5.90 7.60 -1.05
C GLY A 50 4.58 7.45 -0.30
N TRP A 51 4.24 6.27 0.20
CA TRP A 51 2.94 5.99 0.82
C TRP A 51 2.72 6.76 2.13
N SER A 52 3.80 7.11 2.83
CA SER A 52 3.73 7.94 4.03
C SER A 52 3.17 9.35 3.77
N GLY A 53 3.18 9.80 2.51
CA GLY A 53 2.72 11.14 2.10
C GLY A 53 1.37 11.17 1.39
N LEU A 54 0.66 10.04 1.23
CA LEU A 54 -0.55 9.96 0.40
C LEU A 54 -1.61 11.00 0.78
N LEU A 55 -1.88 11.14 2.09
CA LEU A 55 -2.91 12.04 2.64
C LEU A 55 -2.34 13.40 3.07
N ILE A 56 -1.07 13.65 2.81
CA ILE A 56 -0.39 14.88 3.20
C ILE A 56 -0.53 15.87 2.05
N GLY A 57 -0.89 17.13 2.33
CA GLY A 57 -1.02 18.17 1.31
C GLY A 57 0.29 18.46 0.60
N GLU A 58 0.22 18.91 -0.67
CA GLU A 58 1.39 19.16 -1.51
C GLU A 58 2.32 20.23 -0.90
N GLN A 59 1.78 21.20 -0.16
CA GLN A 59 2.56 22.23 0.55
C GLN A 59 3.50 21.66 1.62
N HIS A 60 3.30 20.40 2.02
CA HIS A 60 4.14 19.66 2.95
C HIS A 60 4.95 18.55 2.26
N GLY A 61 4.94 18.50 0.92
CA GLY A 61 5.64 17.48 0.13
C GLY A 61 4.89 16.14 0.03
N GLY A 62 3.59 16.12 0.28
CA GLY A 62 2.74 14.95 0.10
C GLY A 62 2.05 14.91 -1.27
N ALA A 63 1.20 13.90 -1.45
CA ALA A 63 0.48 13.66 -2.71
C ALA A 63 -0.96 14.22 -2.72
N GLU A 64 -1.44 14.74 -1.60
CA GLU A 64 -2.78 15.34 -1.44
C GLU A 64 -3.93 14.47 -1.99
N LEU A 65 -3.79 13.16 -1.87
CA LEU A 65 -4.81 12.20 -2.28
C LEU A 65 -5.90 12.05 -1.22
N GLY A 66 -7.01 11.45 -1.64
CA GLY A 66 -8.15 11.16 -0.79
C GLY A 66 -7.96 9.89 0.04
N ALA A 67 -8.85 9.74 1.02
CA ALA A 67 -8.92 8.54 1.86
C ALA A 67 -9.19 7.26 1.04
N PHE A 68 -9.87 7.37 -0.09
CA PHE A 68 -10.17 6.23 -0.94
C PHE A 68 -8.93 5.69 -1.64
N GLU A 69 -8.09 6.58 -2.22
CA GLU A 69 -6.80 6.20 -2.81
C GLU A 69 -5.87 5.58 -1.76
N ALA A 70 -5.83 6.13 -0.54
CA ALA A 70 -5.06 5.54 0.56
C ALA A 70 -5.58 4.16 0.96
N LEU A 71 -6.90 3.94 0.94
CA LEU A 71 -7.51 2.63 1.19
C LEU A 71 -7.14 1.61 0.11
N LEU A 72 -7.07 2.00 -1.17
CA LEU A 72 -6.63 1.09 -2.23
C LEU A 72 -5.20 0.58 -2.01
N VAL A 73 -4.29 1.45 -1.56
CA VAL A 73 -2.93 1.03 -1.20
C VAL A 73 -2.94 0.12 0.03
N ALA A 74 -3.72 0.46 1.06
CA ALA A 74 -3.81 -0.32 2.29
C ALA A 74 -4.42 -1.71 2.06
N GLU A 75 -5.40 -1.85 1.16
CA GLU A 75 -6.01 -3.13 0.79
C GLU A 75 -4.99 -4.09 0.17
N GLU A 76 -4.05 -3.58 -0.63
CA GLU A 76 -3.01 -4.41 -1.25
C GLU A 76 -2.00 -4.97 -0.22
N CYS A 77 -1.91 -4.38 0.98
CA CYS A 77 -1.06 -4.88 2.07
C CYS A 77 -1.56 -6.19 2.71
N GLY A 78 -2.84 -6.55 2.49
CA GLY A 78 -3.47 -7.77 3.02
C GLY A 78 -4.55 -7.53 4.06
#